data_AF-A0A7K0K182-F1
#
_entry.id   AF-A0A7K0K182-F1
#
_cell.length_a   1.000
_cell.length_b   1.000
_cell.length_c   1.000
_cell.angle_alpha   90.00
_cell.angle_beta   90.00
_cell.angle_gamma   90.00
#
_symmetry.space_group_name_H-M   'P 1'
#
loop_
_entity.id
_entity.type
_entity.pdbx_description
1 polymer ?
#
loop_
_entity_poly.entity_id
_entity_poly.type
_entity_poly.pdbx_seq_one_letter_code
_entity_poly.pdbx_strand_id
1 'polypeptide(L)'
;MRLQVFASPNWNHFAKQFTAAWQERFEDDAIEIQVVETSQGMVLPSRLEIEDDADLLLVMQAELTDYPGTQDLANLVVARARRLGIQPVVVLAQNTPLSKRQIQELGFSGTYFREEQPRRGPEDWGRILAQTWHLE
;
A
#
# COMPACT_ATOMS: atom_id res chain seq x y z
N MET A 1 9.46 -9.58 -9.98
CA MET A 1 9.28 -8.21 -9.45
C MET A 1 9.48 -8.21 -7.93
N ARG A 2 9.99 -7.12 -7.34
CA ARG A 2 10.07 -6.91 -5.90
C ARG A 2 8.94 -5.99 -5.42
N LEU A 3 7.99 -6.56 -4.68
CA LEU A 3 6.85 -5.86 -4.09
C LEU A 3 7.08 -5.63 -2.59
N GLN A 4 7.05 -4.37 -2.15
CA GLN A 4 7.01 -4.04 -0.72
C GLN A 4 5.61 -3.58 -0.31
N VAL A 5 5.02 -4.30 0.64
CA VAL A 5 3.69 -4.03 1.19
C VAL A 5 3.82 -3.40 2.58
N PHE A 6 3.39 -2.15 2.71
CA PHE A 6 3.30 -1.46 3.99
C PHE A 6 1.89 -1.54 4.55
N ALA A 7 1.71 -2.20 5.69
CA ALA A 7 0.41 -2.39 6.30
C ALA A 7 0.32 -1.77 7.68
N SER A 8 -0.80 -1.12 8.00
CA SER A 8 -1.13 -0.84 9.40
C SER A 8 -1.38 -2.16 10.18
N PRO A 9 -1.20 -2.20 11.51
CA PRO A 9 -1.28 -3.45 12.28
C PRO A 9 -2.58 -4.25 12.08
N ASN A 10 -3.72 -3.57 11.97
CA ASN A 10 -5.03 -4.18 11.76
C ASN A 10 -5.21 -4.79 10.37
N TRP A 11 -4.28 -4.50 9.45
CA TRP A 11 -4.27 -5.03 8.09
C TRP A 11 -3.28 -6.18 7.89
N ASN A 12 -2.48 -6.55 8.88
CA ASN A 12 -1.46 -7.59 8.73
C ASN A 12 -2.05 -8.93 8.22
N HIS A 13 -3.15 -9.38 8.81
CA HIS A 13 -3.80 -10.62 8.36
C HIS A 13 -4.33 -10.50 6.92
N PHE A 14 -4.92 -9.35 6.58
CA PHE A 14 -5.40 -9.06 5.24
C PHE A 14 -4.24 -9.07 4.22
N ALA A 15 -3.12 -8.40 4.54
CA ALA A 15 -1.94 -8.33 3.70
C ALA A 15 -1.33 -9.71 3.43
N LYS A 16 -1.31 -10.61 4.42
CA LYS A 16 -0.82 -12.00 4.24
C LYS A 16 -1.67 -12.79 3.24
N GLN A 17 -3.00 -12.71 3.34
CA GLN A 17 -3.89 -13.40 2.40
C GLN A 17 -3.84 -12.78 0.99
N PHE A 18 -3.75 -11.44 0.93
CA PHE A 18 -3.56 -10.72 -0.33
C PHE A 18 -2.29 -11.15 -1.05
N THR A 19 -1.16 -11.19 -0.34
CA THR A 19 0.14 -11.51 -0.93
C THR A 19 0.25 -12.99 -1.31
N ALA A 20 -0.37 -13.89 -0.54
CA ALA A 20 -0.49 -15.30 -0.94
C ALA A 20 -1.21 -15.43 -2.30
N ALA A 21 -2.34 -14.72 -2.48
CA ALA A 21 -3.09 -14.74 -3.74
C ALA A 21 -2.36 -14.01 -4.89
N TRP A 22 -1.45 -13.07 -4.59
CA TRP A 22 -0.54 -12.51 -5.58
C TRP A 22 0.46 -13.56 -6.05
N GLN A 23 1.11 -14.26 -5.12
CA GLN A 23 2.12 -15.28 -5.41
C GLN A 23 1.56 -16.53 -6.09
N GLU A 24 0.28 -16.85 -5.89
CA GLU A 24 -0.43 -17.87 -6.69
C GLU A 24 -0.38 -17.57 -8.20
N ARG A 25 -0.22 -16.30 -8.58
CA ARG A 25 -0.26 -15.84 -9.97
C ARG A 25 1.14 -15.52 -10.52
N PHE A 26 2.03 -15.03 -9.67
CA PHE A 26 3.40 -14.67 -10.00
C PHE A 26 4.34 -15.26 -8.94
N GLU A 27 4.72 -16.52 -9.16
CA GLU A 27 5.44 -17.36 -8.20
C GLU A 27 6.85 -16.83 -7.88
N ASP A 28 7.47 -16.21 -8.88
CA ASP A 28 8.85 -15.69 -8.82
C ASP A 28 8.95 -14.27 -8.22
N ASP A 29 7.83 -13.65 -7.85
CA ASP A 29 7.84 -12.32 -7.24
C ASP A 29 8.33 -12.37 -5.79
N ALA A 30 9.30 -11.50 -5.48
CA ALA A 30 9.76 -11.28 -4.12
C ALA A 30 8.80 -10.31 -3.42
N ILE A 31 8.05 -10.79 -2.43
CA ILE A 31 7.09 -9.96 -1.69
C ILE A 31 7.51 -9.85 -0.23
N GLU A 32 7.63 -8.61 0.24
CA GLU A 32 7.88 -8.30 1.64
C GLU A 32 6.69 -7.57 2.25
N ILE A 33 6.29 -7.95 3.47
CA ILE A 33 5.28 -7.23 4.24
C ILE A 33 5.94 -6.55 5.42
N GLN A 34 5.91 -5.23 5.44
CA GLN A 34 6.29 -4.42 6.59
C GLN A 34 5.04 -3.93 7.32
N VAL A 35 4.83 -4.43 8.53
CA VAL A 35 3.76 -3.93 9.41
C VAL A 35 4.28 -2.71 10.16
N VAL A 36 3.71 -1.55 9.89
CA VAL A 36 4.20 -0.28 10.39
C VAL A 36 3.38 0.15 11.60
N GLU A 37 3.94 -0.04 12.79
CA GLU A 37 3.31 0.39 14.04
C GLU A 37 3.32 1.91 14.19
N THR A 38 2.23 2.43 14.73
CA THR A 38 2.11 3.84 15.13
C THR A 38 2.30 3.99 16.64
N SER A 39 3.08 4.97 17.08
CA SER A 39 3.11 5.43 18.47
C SER A 39 2.24 6.67 18.60
N GLN A 40 1.26 6.66 19.50
CA GLN A 40 0.32 7.79 19.69
C GLN A 40 -0.38 8.24 18.39
N GLY A 41 -0.68 7.29 17.49
CA GLY A 41 -1.28 7.59 16.18
C GLY A 41 -0.31 8.13 15.13
N MET A 42 0.99 8.19 15.42
CA MET A 42 2.03 8.58 14.47
C MET A 42 2.89 7.38 14.06
N VAL A 43 3.05 7.17 12.75
CA VAL A 43 4.05 6.28 12.17
C VAL A 43 5.44 6.79 12.56
N LEU A 44 6.25 5.94 13.19
CA LEU A 44 7.64 6.28 13.47
C LEU A 44 8.45 6.19 12.16
N PRO A 45 9.01 7.30 11.65
CA PRO A 45 9.75 7.29 10.39
C PRO A 45 10.90 6.26 10.37
N SER A 46 11.58 6.08 11.49
CA SER A 46 12.70 5.13 11.61
C SER A 46 12.29 3.66 11.47
N ARG A 47 10.99 3.35 11.50
CA ARG A 47 10.45 1.99 11.35
C ARG A 47 9.88 1.70 9.97
N LEU A 48 9.93 2.68 9.07
CA LEU A 48 9.58 2.50 7.67
C LEU A 48 10.88 2.31 6.90
N GLU A 49 11.05 1.17 6.25
CA GLU A 49 12.23 0.88 5.43
C GLU A 49 11.73 0.60 4.01
N ILE A 50 12.22 1.39 3.05
CA ILE A 50 11.91 1.19 1.63
C ILE A 50 13.23 0.76 1.00
N GLU A 51 13.21 -0.40 0.37
CA GLU A 51 14.38 -0.91 -0.34
C GLU A 51 14.54 -0.20 -1.69
N ASP A 52 15.78 0.06 -2.07
CA ASP A 52 16.13 0.83 -3.27
C ASP A 52 15.90 0.05 -4.57
N ASP A 53 15.79 -1.27 -4.49
CA ASP A 53 15.45 -2.18 -5.58
C ASP A 53 13.96 -2.57 -5.62
N ALA A 54 13.10 -1.91 -4.83
CA ALA A 54 11.67 -2.16 -4.87
C ALA A 54 11.07 -1.68 -6.20
N ASP A 55 10.43 -2.59 -6.93
CA ASP A 55 9.76 -2.30 -8.20
C ASP A 55 8.37 -1.67 -7.99
N LEU A 56 7.67 -2.06 -6.92
CA LEU A 56 6.32 -1.58 -6.58
C LEU A 56 6.18 -1.43 -5.07
N LEU A 57 5.65 -0.28 -4.63
CA LEU A 57 5.25 -0.06 -3.25
C LEU A 57 3.73 -0.09 -3.13
N LEU A 58 3.21 -0.93 -2.23
CA LEU A 58 1.78 -1.04 -1.96
C LEU A 58 1.50 -0.69 -0.50
N VAL A 59 0.60 0.26 -0.26
CA VAL A 59 0.21 0.68 1.10
C VAL A 59 -1.20 0.21 1.41
N MET A 60 -1.35 -0.44 2.56
CA MET A 60 -2.62 -0.93 3.11
C MET A 60 -2.95 -0.26 4.44
N GLN A 61 -4.03 0.52 4.48
CA GLN A 61 -4.44 1.23 5.69
C GLN A 61 -5.97 1.34 5.81
N ALA A 62 -6.47 1.65 7.00
CA ALA A 62 -7.90 1.77 7.22
C ALA A 62 -8.47 2.94 6.41
N GLU A 63 -8.00 4.16 6.66
CA GLU A 63 -8.51 5.35 6.00
C GLU A 63 -7.36 6.04 5.27
N LEU A 64 -7.60 6.51 4.05
CA LEU A 64 -6.65 7.38 3.35
C LEU A 64 -6.99 8.83 3.64
N THR A 65 -6.06 9.58 4.20
CA THR A 65 -6.25 10.98 4.57
C THR A 65 -5.21 11.88 3.90
N ASP A 66 -5.37 13.20 4.02
CA ASP A 66 -4.38 14.19 3.58
C ASP A 66 -3.47 14.67 4.72
N TYR A 67 -3.50 13.98 5.87
CA TYR A 67 -2.63 14.33 6.99
C TYR A 67 -1.16 14.20 6.57
N PRO A 68 -0.35 15.25 6.77
CA PRO A 68 1.02 15.26 6.29
C PRO A 68 1.91 14.32 7.12
N GLY A 69 2.90 13.73 6.44
CA GLY A 69 4.02 13.06 7.10
C GLY A 69 3.60 11.83 7.88
N THR A 70 3.93 11.77 9.17
CA THR A 70 3.84 10.57 10.00
C THR A 70 2.43 10.21 10.46
N GLN A 71 1.43 11.05 10.22
CA GLN A 71 0.05 10.78 10.65
C GLN A 71 -0.72 9.92 9.65
N ASP A 72 -0.21 9.80 8.42
CA ASP A 72 -0.78 8.95 7.38
C ASP A 72 0.33 8.10 6.76
N LEU A 73 0.18 6.77 6.80
CA LEU A 73 1.20 5.85 6.31
C LEU A 73 1.41 6.01 4.81
N ALA A 74 0.34 6.20 4.03
CA ALA A 74 0.41 6.32 2.59
C ALA A 74 1.12 7.61 2.16
N ASN A 75 0.83 8.73 2.83
CA ASN A 75 1.51 10.00 2.57
C ASN A 75 3.01 9.91 2.94
N LEU A 76 3.35 9.23 4.04
CA LEU A 76 4.74 9.00 4.41
C LEU A 76 5.49 8.16 3.36
N VAL A 77 4.87 7.07 2.90
CA VAL A 77 5.46 6.17 1.89
C VAL A 77 5.67 6.92 0.57
N VAL A 78 4.66 7.64 0.05
CA VAL A 78 4.83 8.43 -1.17
C VAL A 78 5.92 9.49 -1.04
N ALA A 79 5.96 10.20 0.08
CA ALA A 79 6.98 11.23 0.30
C ALA A 79 8.40 10.64 0.27
N ARG A 80 8.59 9.40 0.76
CA ARG A 80 9.88 8.72 0.71
C ARG A 80 10.19 8.08 -0.63
N ALA A 81 9.23 7.39 -1.22
CA ALA A 81 9.35 6.81 -2.55
C ALA A 81 9.79 7.87 -3.57
N ARG A 82 9.18 9.07 -3.50
CA ARG A 82 9.57 10.21 -4.32
C ARG A 82 11.02 10.66 -4.12
N ARG A 83 11.54 10.62 -2.89
CA ARG A 83 12.95 10.96 -2.60
C ARG A 83 13.91 9.89 -3.13
N LEU A 84 13.48 8.63 -3.13
CA LEU A 84 14.25 7.49 -3.62
C LEU A 84 14.11 7.28 -5.13
N GLY A 85 13.17 7.97 -5.79
CA GLY A 85 12.88 7.78 -7.22
C GLY A 85 12.08 6.52 -7.53
N ILE A 86 11.44 5.91 -6.52
CA ILE A 86 10.68 4.67 -6.64
C ILE A 86 9.23 4.99 -7.04
N GLN A 87 8.79 4.34 -8.12
CA GLN A 87 7.42 4.32 -8.63
C GLN A 87 7.21 2.98 -9.35
N PRO A 88 5.98 2.42 -9.36
CA PRO A 88 4.74 3.01 -8.84
C PRO A 88 4.53 2.90 -7.32
N VAL A 89 3.67 3.77 -6.79
CA VAL A 89 3.14 3.68 -5.40
C VAL A 89 1.63 3.56 -5.44
N VAL A 90 1.09 2.48 -4.88
CA VAL A 90 -0.32 2.12 -4.93
C VAL A 90 -0.90 2.04 -3.52
N VAL A 91 -2.14 2.50 -3.34
CA VAL A 91 -2.85 2.41 -2.06
C VAL A 91 -4.10 1.54 -2.18
N LEU A 92 -4.27 0.63 -1.23
CA LEU A 92 -5.52 -0.06 -0.95
C LEU A 92 -5.99 0.32 0.47
N ALA A 93 -7.03 1.14 0.56
CA ALA A 93 -7.61 1.57 1.83
C ALA A 93 -9.01 0.98 2.07
N GLN A 94 -9.53 1.03 3.30
CA GLN A 94 -10.94 0.72 3.55
C GLN A 94 -11.81 1.80 2.88
N ASN A 95 -11.51 3.07 3.20
CA ASN A 95 -12.26 4.23 2.75
C ASN A 95 -11.39 5.51 2.74
N THR A 96 -12.02 6.64 2.45
CA THR A 96 -11.40 7.97 2.45
C THR A 96 -12.45 9.06 2.69
N PRO A 97 -12.17 10.10 3.49
CA PRO A 97 -12.96 11.32 3.54
C PRO A 97 -12.62 12.29 2.38
N LEU A 98 -11.57 12.02 1.61
CA LEU A 98 -11.07 12.92 0.58
C LEU A 98 -11.90 12.87 -0.68
N SER A 99 -12.01 14.01 -1.35
CA SER A 99 -12.56 14.08 -2.71
C SER A 99 -11.62 13.46 -3.74
N LYS A 100 -12.17 13.07 -4.90
CA LYS A 100 -11.38 12.57 -6.04
C LYS A 100 -10.25 13.51 -6.44
N ARG A 101 -10.50 14.82 -6.39
CA ARG A 101 -9.48 15.84 -6.71
C ARG A 101 -8.33 15.80 -5.70
N GLN A 102 -8.63 15.77 -4.41
CA GLN A 102 -7.59 15.69 -3.37
C GLN A 102 -6.75 14.42 -3.53
N ILE A 103 -7.37 13.28 -3.83
CA ILE A 103 -6.66 12.01 -4.04
C ILE A 103 -5.66 12.11 -5.21
N GLN A 104 -6.03 12.78 -6.31
CA GLN A 104 -5.13 12.99 -7.46
C GLN A 104 -3.91 13.85 -7.11
N GLU A 105 -4.03 14.74 -6.13
CA GLU A 105 -2.95 15.62 -5.68
C GLU A 105 -1.95 14.90 -4.75
N LEU A 106 -2.30 13.71 -4.21
CA LEU A 106 -1.44 12.94 -3.29
C LEU A 106 -0.30 12.18 -3.97
N GLY A 107 -0.31 12.05 -5.31
CA GLY A 107 0.81 11.49 -6.06
C GLY A 107 0.92 9.95 -6.05
N PHE A 108 -0.17 9.25 -5.73
CA PHE A 108 -0.27 7.80 -5.95
C PHE A 108 -0.43 7.47 -7.43
N SER A 109 0.17 6.37 -7.86
CA SER A 109 -0.06 5.80 -9.19
C SER A 109 -1.44 5.15 -9.29
N GLY A 110 -1.93 4.57 -8.18
CA GLY A 110 -3.25 3.94 -8.09
C GLY A 110 -3.85 3.99 -6.70
N THR A 111 -5.16 4.17 -6.62
CA THR A 111 -5.89 4.26 -5.35
C THR A 111 -7.14 3.40 -5.41
N TYR A 112 -7.31 2.50 -4.44
CA TYR A 112 -8.42 1.55 -4.36
C TYR A 112 -9.06 1.57 -2.98
N PHE A 113 -10.38 1.47 -2.94
CA PHE A 113 -11.15 1.46 -1.69
C PHE A 113 -11.99 0.20 -1.56
N ARG A 114 -11.90 -0.46 -0.41
CA ARG A 114 -12.67 -1.69 -0.14
C ARG A 114 -14.17 -1.44 -0.02
N GLU A 115 -14.59 -0.29 0.51
CA GLU A 115 -16.01 0.05 0.63
C GLU A 115 -16.73 0.18 -0.72
N GLU A 116 -16.00 0.48 -1.79
CA GLU A 116 -16.56 0.51 -3.15
C GLU A 116 -16.80 -0.90 -3.70
N GLN A 117 -16.16 -1.92 -3.12
CA GLN A 117 -16.24 -3.33 -3.55
C GLN A 117 -16.34 -4.27 -2.34
N PRO A 118 -17.40 -4.18 -1.51
CA PRO A 118 -17.46 -4.83 -0.19
C PRO A 118 -17.51 -6.35 -0.25
N ARG A 119 -17.82 -6.93 -1.42
CA ARG A 119 -17.84 -8.38 -1.64
C ARG A 119 -16.45 -8.97 -1.90
N ARG A 120 -15.44 -8.14 -2.17
CA ARG A 120 -14.08 -8.59 -2.49
C ARG A 120 -13.28 -8.82 -1.21
N GLY A 121 -12.82 -10.05 -1.04
CA GLY A 121 -11.91 -10.44 0.04
C GLY A 121 -10.45 -10.05 -0.25
N PRO A 122 -9.53 -10.30 0.70
CA PRO A 122 -8.10 -10.06 0.50
C PRO A 122 -7.52 -10.81 -0.70
N GLU A 123 -7.93 -12.06 -0.91
CA GLU A 123 -7.46 -12.85 -2.06
C GLU A 123 -7.91 -12.27 -3.41
N ASP A 124 -9.17 -11.81 -3.48
CA ASP A 124 -9.69 -11.16 -4.69
C ASP A 124 -8.87 -9.92 -5.01
N TRP A 125 -8.62 -9.07 -4.00
CA TRP A 125 -7.77 -7.89 -4.14
C TRP A 125 -6.34 -8.27 -4.54
N GLY A 126 -5.78 -9.34 -3.98
CA GLY A 126 -4.47 -9.88 -4.35
C GLY A 126 -4.39 -10.19 -5.84
N ARG A 127 -5.35 -10.97 -6.35
CA ARG A 127 -5.43 -11.35 -7.77
C ARG A 127 -5.66 -10.13 -8.69
N ILE A 128 -6.53 -9.21 -8.29
CA ILE A 128 -6.85 -8.01 -9.08
C ILE A 128 -5.64 -7.09 -9.19
N LEU A 129 -5.00 -6.76 -8.07
CA LEU A 129 -3.86 -5.86 -8.07
C LEU A 129 -2.63 -6.52 -8.69
N ALA A 130 -2.44 -7.83 -8.53
CA ALA A 130 -1.43 -8.59 -9.27
C ALA A 130 -1.61 -8.42 -10.77
N GLN A 131 -2.83 -8.65 -11.28
CA GLN A 131 -3.11 -8.48 -12.71
C GLN A 131 -2.96 -7.03 -13.22
N THR A 132 -3.06 -6.04 -12.34
CA THR A 132 -3.07 -4.62 -12.74
C THR A 132 -1.68 -3.96 -12.63
N TRP A 133 -0.90 -4.37 -11.62
CA TRP A 133 0.34 -3.68 -11.22
C TRP A 133 1.59 -4.55 -11.32
N HIS A 134 1.48 -5.82 -11.72
CA HIS A 134 2.65 -6.62 -12.06
C HIS A 134 3.38 -5.99 -13.26
N LEU A 135 4.70 -5.88 -13.13
CA LEU A 135 5.58 -5.33 -14.15
C LEU A 135 6.30 -6.50 -14.84
N GLU A 136 6.21 -6.56 -16.18
CA GLU A 136 6.88 -7.58 -17.01
C GLU A 136 8.40 -7.41 -17.08
#